data_AF-A0A832FPW6-F1
#
_entry.id   AF-A0A832FPW6-F1
#
_cell.length_a   1.000
_cell.length_b   1.000
_cell.length_c   1.000
_cell.angle_alpha   90.00
_cell.angle_beta   90.00
_cell.angle_gamma   90.00
#
_symmetry.space_group_name_H-M   'P 1'
#
loop_
_entity.id
_entity.type
_entity.pdbx_description
1 polymer ?
#
loop_
_entity_poly.entity_id
_entity_poly.type
_entity_poly.pdbx_seq_one_letter_code
_entity_poly.pdbx_strand_id
1 'polypeptide(L)'
;MFELKFDRTLCEDCSTVDCLVRCQYMDFDVEEAKKEIMKLINGEDSVVLHECAICYVCEEYCKRGNHPFYLITDLQEKRGILPAPRPILRQWINLAIPGKKDFPHFPGAKEPVISLCLFPEYIGSIQGKLFEDVSVILGRHFFCQLVYLHFGKPSIIRARLPKIIENIANHGFKEVVFFHDECYSTFTSYANAYGINVPFKPVHLFEYLYGNLKKHESEIEPLNVKVAYQRNCSTRLTPWKEHYLDKIFELIGVERVERKYDRENALCCGGIIRSLQRYDLFVDVQKRNVEDMVRANAEYCVFNCPACYSSLAKKVQEKGLKPIMIHELCKLALRR
;
A
#
# COMPACT_ATOMS: atom_id res chain seq x y z
N MET A 1 7.27 -14.74 19.88
CA MET A 1 6.45 -13.74 19.17
C MET A 1 7.42 -12.95 18.31
N PHE A 2 7.10 -12.60 17.07
CA PHE A 2 8.03 -11.84 16.23
C PHE A 2 8.26 -10.43 16.81
N GLU A 3 9.50 -9.97 16.80
CA GLU A 3 9.88 -8.63 17.29
C GLU A 3 10.43 -7.80 16.14
N LEU A 4 10.25 -6.48 16.24
CA LEU A 4 10.78 -5.55 15.25
C LEU A 4 12.31 -5.58 15.30
N LYS A 5 12.94 -5.82 14.15
CA LYS A 5 14.38 -5.62 13.97
C LYS A 5 14.64 -4.11 13.99
N PHE A 6 15.18 -3.62 15.09
CA PHE A 6 15.42 -2.21 15.31
C PHE A 6 16.79 -2.00 15.95
N ASP A 7 17.56 -1.05 15.46
CA ASP A 7 18.87 -0.69 15.98
C ASP A 7 18.88 0.77 16.43
N ARG A 8 18.90 0.97 17.75
CA ARG A 8 18.94 2.29 18.37
C ARG A 8 20.10 3.16 17.86
N THR A 9 21.26 2.56 17.61
CA THR A 9 22.49 3.29 17.27
C THR A 9 22.35 4.01 15.94
N LEU A 10 21.57 3.47 15.00
CA LEU A 10 21.28 4.10 13.70
C LEU A 10 20.51 5.41 13.82
N CYS A 11 19.82 5.67 14.93
CA CYS A 11 19.08 6.92 15.13
C CYS A 11 19.92 7.97 15.87
N GLU A 12 20.85 7.56 16.72
CA GLU A 12 21.65 8.47 17.56
C GLU A 12 22.61 9.34 16.74
N ASP A 13 23.12 8.81 15.63
CA ASP A 13 24.00 9.50 14.67
C ASP A 13 23.23 10.09 13.47
N CYS A 14 21.90 10.02 13.46
CA CYS A 14 21.07 10.58 12.40
C CYS A 14 20.94 12.10 12.56
N SER A 15 21.66 12.86 11.75
CA SER A 15 21.64 14.33 11.81
C SER A 15 20.41 14.97 11.17
N THR A 16 19.78 14.33 10.18
CA THR A 16 18.65 14.91 9.43
C THR A 16 17.30 14.60 10.07
N VAL A 17 17.14 13.41 10.66
CA VAL A 17 15.88 12.90 11.22
C VAL A 17 14.70 13.09 10.24
N ASP A 18 14.96 12.83 8.95
CA ASP A 18 13.99 13.02 7.86
C ASP A 18 12.68 12.27 8.06
N CYS A 19 12.70 11.18 8.84
CA CYS A 19 11.51 10.44 9.21
C CYS A 19 10.47 11.29 9.97
N LEU A 20 10.89 12.33 10.71
CA LEU A 20 9.99 13.25 11.41
C LEU A 20 10.02 14.66 10.82
N VAL A 21 11.20 15.20 10.46
CA VAL A 21 11.32 16.56 9.89
C VAL A 21 10.52 16.72 8.59
N ARG A 22 10.44 15.66 7.78
CA ARG A 22 9.67 15.67 6.52
C ARG A 22 8.24 15.18 6.68
N CYS A 23 7.72 15.04 7.91
CA CYS A 23 6.35 14.60 8.12
C CYS A 23 5.37 15.54 7.40
N GLN A 24 4.43 14.99 6.63
CA GLN A 24 3.45 15.79 5.89
C GLN A 24 2.27 16.28 6.76
N TYR A 25 2.24 15.89 8.03
CA TYR A 25 1.08 16.07 8.93
C TYR A 25 1.44 16.66 10.29
N MET A 26 2.72 16.71 10.63
CA MET A 26 3.26 17.31 11.84
C MET A 26 4.46 18.16 11.42
N ASP A 27 4.70 19.25 12.13
CA ASP A 27 5.81 20.16 11.87
C ASP A 27 6.81 20.05 13.01
N PHE A 28 8.08 19.83 12.68
CA PHE A 28 9.17 19.70 13.63
C PHE A 28 10.41 20.35 13.03
N ASP A 29 11.11 21.15 13.84
CA ASP A 29 12.52 21.42 13.53
C ASP A 29 13.39 20.18 13.82
N VAL A 30 14.68 20.24 13.44
CA VAL A 30 15.61 19.12 13.60
C VAL A 30 15.81 18.74 15.07
N GLU A 31 15.85 19.71 15.98
CA GLU A 31 16.11 19.48 17.40
C GLU A 31 14.88 18.91 18.11
N GLU A 32 13.68 19.37 17.76
CA GLU A 32 12.41 18.78 18.18
C GLU A 32 12.26 17.36 17.65
N ALA A 33 12.53 17.13 16.36
CA ALA A 33 12.48 15.80 15.74
C ALA A 33 13.43 14.82 16.43
N LYS A 34 14.67 15.24 16.75
CA LYS A 34 15.62 14.42 17.53
C LYS A 34 15.08 14.04 18.91
N LYS A 35 14.47 14.99 19.62
CA LYS A 35 13.88 14.72 20.94
C LYS A 35 12.73 13.71 20.83
N GLU A 36 11.83 13.91 19.88
CA GLU A 36 10.66 13.03 19.70
C GLU A 36 11.06 11.62 19.24
N ILE A 37 12.02 11.47 18.31
CA ILE A 37 12.48 10.13 17.92
C ILE A 37 13.18 9.40 19.07
N MET A 38 13.96 10.11 19.89
CA MET A 38 14.62 9.50 21.07
C MET A 38 13.62 9.09 22.14
N LYS A 39 12.54 9.86 22.35
CA LYS A 39 11.42 9.44 23.21
C LYS A 39 10.81 8.12 22.73
N LEU A 40 10.52 8.02 21.42
CA LEU A 40 10.00 6.78 20.83
C LEU A 40 10.97 5.60 21.08
N ILE A 41 12.26 5.79 20.81
CA ILE A 41 13.30 4.76 21.02
C ILE A 41 13.38 4.31 22.48
N ASN A 42 13.26 5.23 23.42
CA ASN A 42 13.26 4.92 24.86
C ASN A 42 11.92 4.35 25.35
N GLY A 43 10.90 4.25 24.50
CA GLY A 43 9.56 3.78 24.87
C GLY A 43 8.75 4.79 25.70
N GLU A 44 9.16 6.06 25.67
CA GLU A 44 8.50 7.19 26.34
C GLU A 44 7.26 7.65 25.57
N ASP A 45 6.49 8.55 26.17
CA ASP A 45 5.39 9.21 25.47
C ASP A 45 5.93 10.27 24.50
N SER A 46 5.31 10.38 23.32
CA SER A 46 5.69 11.33 22.28
C SER A 46 4.44 11.84 21.58
N VAL A 47 4.45 13.10 21.13
CA VAL A 47 3.36 13.68 20.35
C VAL A 47 3.11 12.87 19.06
N VAL A 48 4.16 12.26 18.52
CA VAL A 48 4.08 11.40 17.31
C VAL A 48 3.12 10.23 17.53
N LEU A 49 3.05 9.66 18.74
CA LEU A 49 2.16 8.53 19.02
C LEU A 49 0.68 8.93 18.92
N HIS A 50 0.35 10.19 19.22
CA HIS A 50 -1.02 10.70 19.26
C HIS A 50 -1.42 11.37 17.95
N GLU A 51 -0.47 12.05 17.28
CA GLU A 51 -0.75 12.88 16.11
C GLU A 51 -0.47 12.23 14.75
N CYS A 52 0.21 11.08 14.72
CA CYS A 52 0.51 10.38 13.48
C CYS A 52 -0.76 10.08 12.65
N ALA A 53 -0.76 10.51 11.38
CA ALA A 53 -1.83 10.25 10.42
C ALA A 53 -1.77 8.83 9.79
N ILE A 54 -0.85 7.99 10.27
CA ILE A 54 -0.66 6.60 9.89
C ILE A 54 -0.47 6.38 8.38
N CYS A 55 0.42 7.17 7.78
CA CYS A 55 0.61 7.25 6.32
C CYS A 55 1.82 6.48 5.76
N TYR A 56 2.60 5.79 6.61
CA TYR A 56 3.87 5.12 6.26
C TYR A 56 5.00 6.03 5.77
N VAL A 57 4.84 7.35 5.71
CA VAL A 57 5.79 8.22 5.02
C VAL A 57 7.19 8.22 5.65
N CYS A 58 7.25 8.16 6.98
CA CYS A 58 8.51 8.11 7.73
C CYS A 58 9.34 6.86 7.39
N GLU A 59 8.69 5.81 6.87
CA GLU A 59 9.34 4.58 6.43
C GLU A 59 10.08 4.73 5.11
N GLU A 60 9.55 5.54 4.18
CA GLU A 60 10.25 5.84 2.92
C GLU A 60 11.37 6.88 3.12
N TYR A 61 11.19 7.80 4.06
CA TYR A 61 12.15 8.87 4.32
C TYR A 61 13.34 8.42 5.17
N CYS A 62 13.18 7.39 6.02
CA CYS A 62 14.29 6.81 6.75
C CYS A 62 15.20 5.99 5.82
N LYS A 63 16.23 6.63 5.26
CA LYS A 63 17.21 5.94 4.39
C LYS A 63 18.14 4.97 5.15
N ARG A 64 18.06 4.96 6.48
CA ARG A 64 18.80 4.04 7.36
C ARG A 64 18.08 2.70 7.57
N GLY A 65 16.84 2.55 7.10
CA GLY A 65 16.10 1.29 7.16
C GLY A 65 15.72 0.85 8.58
N ASN A 66 15.63 1.79 9.53
CA ASN A 66 15.40 1.48 10.95
C ASN A 66 13.93 1.49 11.37
N HIS A 67 13.02 1.30 10.42
CA HIS A 67 11.61 1.05 10.68
C HIS A 67 10.85 2.02 11.63
N PRO A 68 11.00 3.35 11.52
CA PRO A 68 10.35 4.29 12.44
C PRO A 68 8.82 4.15 12.46
N PHE A 69 8.20 3.82 11.33
CA PHE A 69 6.75 3.66 11.29
C PHE A 69 6.31 2.43 12.11
N TYR A 70 6.99 1.29 11.96
CA TYR A 70 6.65 0.08 12.70
C TYR A 70 6.88 0.27 14.20
N LEU A 71 7.96 0.95 14.60
CA LEU A 71 8.21 1.35 15.98
C LEU A 71 7.05 2.17 16.55
N ILE A 72 6.57 3.19 15.83
CA ILE A 72 5.43 4.01 16.25
C ILE A 72 4.20 3.13 16.50
N THR A 73 3.87 2.21 15.59
CA THR A 73 2.69 1.36 15.74
C THR A 73 2.81 0.32 16.87
N ASP A 74 4.01 -0.21 17.13
CA ASP A 74 4.26 -1.11 18.27
C ASP A 74 4.12 -0.37 19.60
N LEU A 75 4.62 0.87 19.68
CA LEU A 75 4.48 1.71 20.88
C LEU A 75 3.04 2.17 21.11
N GLN A 76 2.32 2.55 20.05
CA GLN A 76 0.89 2.85 20.13
C GLN A 76 0.14 1.67 20.75
N GLU A 77 0.40 0.45 20.28
CA GLU A 77 -0.23 -0.73 20.84
C GLU A 77 0.15 -0.97 22.31
N LYS A 78 1.45 -0.93 22.62
CA LYS A 78 1.99 -1.14 23.98
C LYS A 78 1.41 -0.17 24.99
N ARG A 79 1.16 1.08 24.59
CA ARG A 79 0.62 2.15 25.43
C ARG A 79 -0.90 2.25 25.38
N GLY A 80 -1.58 1.44 24.56
CA GLY A 80 -3.03 1.48 24.40
C GLY A 80 -3.54 2.72 23.67
N ILE A 81 -2.68 3.40 22.91
CA ILE A 81 -3.03 4.56 22.07
C ILE A 81 -3.68 4.02 20.80
N LEU A 82 -4.92 4.44 20.54
CA LEU A 82 -5.70 3.97 19.40
C LEU A 82 -5.87 5.11 18.38
N PRO A 83 -5.29 4.99 17.17
CA PRO A 83 -5.49 5.97 16.10
C PRO A 83 -6.96 6.12 15.67
N ALA A 84 -7.77 5.07 15.86
CA ALA A 84 -9.18 5.05 15.50
C ALA A 84 -10.06 4.55 16.66
N PRO A 85 -11.34 4.93 16.71
CA PRO A 85 -12.30 4.40 17.69
C PRO A 85 -12.38 2.87 17.71
N ARG A 86 -12.56 2.31 18.91
CA ARG A 86 -12.71 0.86 19.14
C ARG A 86 -13.75 0.17 18.24
N PRO A 87 -14.93 0.77 17.95
CA PRO A 87 -15.91 0.13 17.06
C PRO A 87 -15.39 -0.10 15.64
N ILE A 88 -14.63 0.86 15.09
CA ILE A 88 -14.03 0.75 13.74
C ILE A 88 -12.99 -0.37 13.74
N LEU A 89 -12.10 -0.40 14.74
CA LEU A 89 -11.14 -1.49 14.90
C LEU A 89 -11.84 -2.85 15.01
N ARG A 90 -12.89 -2.96 15.85
CA ARG A 90 -13.64 -4.22 16.02
C ARG A 90 -14.28 -4.68 14.71
N GLN A 91 -14.81 -3.76 13.92
CA GLN A 91 -15.36 -4.08 12.59
C GLN A 91 -14.29 -4.67 11.68
N TRP A 92 -13.10 -4.07 11.62
CA TRP A 92 -11.97 -4.58 10.83
C TRP A 92 -11.45 -5.93 11.33
N ILE A 93 -11.42 -6.15 12.65
CA ILE A 93 -11.04 -7.44 13.23
C ILE A 93 -12.03 -8.53 12.81
N ASN A 94 -13.33 -8.25 12.94
CA ASN A 94 -14.39 -9.21 12.63
C ASN A 94 -14.48 -9.52 11.14
N LEU A 95 -14.26 -8.53 10.27
CA LEU A 95 -14.25 -8.70 8.82
C LEU A 95 -13.18 -9.68 8.35
N ALA A 96 -12.09 -9.82 9.09
CA ALA A 96 -10.97 -10.70 8.74
C ALA A 96 -11.08 -12.12 9.30
N ILE A 97 -12.08 -12.43 10.15
CA ILE A 97 -12.25 -13.76 10.72
C ILE A 97 -12.89 -14.68 9.68
N PRO A 98 -12.22 -15.78 9.25
CA PRO A 98 -12.82 -16.72 8.31
C PRO A 98 -14.11 -17.34 8.87
N GLY A 99 -15.16 -17.33 8.07
CA GLY A 99 -16.43 -17.99 8.35
C GLY A 99 -16.54 -19.35 7.64
N LYS A 100 -17.67 -20.04 7.82
CA LYS A 100 -17.91 -21.37 7.23
C LYS A 100 -17.87 -21.43 5.70
N LYS A 101 -18.02 -20.29 5.02
CA LYS A 101 -17.99 -20.18 3.55
C LYS A 101 -16.62 -19.79 3.00
N ASP A 102 -15.66 -19.49 3.88
CA ASP A 102 -14.29 -19.21 3.48
C ASP A 102 -13.52 -20.53 3.39
N PHE A 103 -12.85 -20.75 2.27
CA PHE A 103 -12.05 -21.94 2.03
C PHE A 103 -10.56 -21.58 2.09
N PRO A 104 -9.71 -22.34 2.82
CA PRO A 104 -8.28 -22.08 2.92
C PRO A 104 -7.48 -22.66 1.75
N HIS A 105 -8.15 -23.20 0.73
CA HIS A 105 -7.53 -23.91 -0.36
C HIS A 105 -8.30 -23.71 -1.67
N PHE A 106 -7.56 -23.57 -2.77
CA PHE A 106 -8.07 -23.44 -4.14
C PHE A 106 -7.61 -24.66 -4.96
N PRO A 107 -8.41 -25.74 -5.01
CA PRO A 107 -8.06 -26.95 -5.75
C PRO A 107 -7.81 -26.65 -7.23
N GLY A 108 -6.70 -27.15 -7.77
CA GLY A 108 -6.34 -26.99 -9.19
C GLY A 108 -5.76 -25.63 -9.56
N ALA A 109 -5.58 -24.71 -8.61
CA ALA A 109 -4.85 -23.47 -8.86
C ALA A 109 -3.40 -23.77 -9.26
N LYS A 110 -2.97 -23.20 -10.39
CA LYS A 110 -1.64 -23.34 -10.99
C LYS A 110 -0.99 -21.97 -11.18
N GLU A 111 0.33 -21.94 -11.32
CA GLU A 111 1.05 -20.73 -11.72
C GLU A 111 0.79 -20.39 -13.20
N PRO A 112 0.75 -19.09 -13.57
CA PRO A 112 0.86 -17.92 -12.70
C PRO A 112 -0.37 -17.73 -11.79
N VAL A 113 -0.16 -17.26 -10.56
CA VAL A 113 -1.23 -17.03 -9.58
C VAL A 113 -1.27 -15.59 -9.09
N ILE A 114 -2.46 -14.99 -9.05
CA ILE A 114 -2.71 -13.65 -8.50
C ILE A 114 -3.52 -13.78 -7.20
N SER A 115 -3.01 -13.16 -6.13
CA SER A 115 -3.76 -12.93 -4.90
C SER A 115 -4.55 -11.62 -4.99
N LEU A 116 -5.87 -11.73 -4.96
CA LEU A 116 -6.79 -10.59 -4.83
C LEU A 116 -7.09 -10.22 -3.37
N CYS A 117 -6.48 -10.92 -2.40
CA CYS A 117 -6.65 -10.59 -0.99
C CYS A 117 -8.14 -10.61 -0.60
N LEU A 118 -8.69 -9.49 -0.12
CA LEU A 118 -10.10 -9.31 0.22
C LEU A 118 -10.89 -8.46 -0.80
N PHE A 119 -10.51 -8.53 -2.07
CA PHE A 119 -11.15 -7.74 -3.15
C PHE A 119 -11.81 -8.64 -4.22
N PRO A 120 -12.85 -9.43 -3.86
CA PRO A 120 -13.54 -10.32 -4.80
C PRO A 120 -14.20 -9.60 -5.98
N GLU A 121 -14.52 -8.31 -5.84
CA GLU A 121 -15.12 -7.50 -6.89
C GLU A 121 -14.21 -7.33 -8.12
N TYR A 122 -12.90 -7.61 -8.00
CA TYR A 122 -11.95 -7.57 -9.11
C TYR A 122 -11.75 -8.91 -9.82
N ILE A 123 -12.41 -10.00 -9.40
CA ILE A 123 -12.25 -11.30 -10.08
C ILE A 123 -12.56 -11.18 -11.57
N GLY A 124 -13.67 -10.50 -11.93
CA GLY A 124 -14.05 -10.28 -13.33
C GLY A 124 -13.11 -9.35 -14.11
N SER A 125 -12.18 -8.66 -13.46
CA SER A 125 -11.20 -7.80 -14.12
C SER A 125 -9.89 -8.53 -14.49
N ILE A 126 -9.64 -9.70 -13.87
CA ILE A 126 -8.49 -10.58 -14.14
C ILE A 126 -8.81 -11.48 -15.34
N GLN A 127 -8.81 -10.90 -16.53
CA GLN A 127 -9.09 -11.59 -17.80
C GLN A 127 -8.48 -10.85 -18.99
N GLY A 128 -8.43 -11.53 -20.14
CA GLY A 128 -7.85 -11.03 -21.39
C GLY A 128 -6.34 -11.30 -21.49
N LYS A 129 -5.69 -10.77 -22.54
CA LYS A 129 -4.29 -11.05 -22.90
C LYS A 129 -3.29 -10.94 -21.75
N LEU A 130 -3.49 -9.99 -20.83
CA LEU A 130 -2.61 -9.78 -19.67
C LEU A 130 -2.73 -10.87 -18.57
N PHE A 131 -3.79 -11.66 -18.59
CA PHE A 131 -4.16 -12.59 -17.52
C PHE A 131 -4.53 -13.99 -18.06
N GLU A 132 -3.94 -14.38 -19.19
CA GLU A 132 -4.14 -15.72 -19.77
C GLU A 132 -3.65 -16.81 -18.82
N ASP A 133 -4.48 -17.84 -18.61
CA ASP A 133 -4.18 -19.00 -17.75
C ASP A 133 -3.82 -18.68 -16.28
N VAL A 134 -4.20 -17.50 -15.79
CA VAL A 134 -3.92 -17.09 -14.39
C VAL A 134 -4.91 -17.71 -13.42
N SER A 135 -4.39 -18.34 -12.37
CA SER A 135 -5.21 -18.71 -11.21
C SER A 135 -5.40 -17.55 -10.27
N VAL A 136 -6.56 -17.47 -9.62
CA VAL A 136 -6.87 -16.42 -8.64
C VAL A 136 -7.09 -17.05 -7.27
N ILE A 137 -6.38 -16.54 -6.26
CA ILE A 137 -6.62 -16.85 -4.85
C ILE A 137 -7.10 -15.61 -4.12
N LEU A 138 -8.04 -15.77 -3.19
CA LEU A 138 -8.63 -14.67 -2.42
C LEU A 138 -9.31 -15.15 -1.14
N GLY A 139 -9.81 -14.21 -0.35
CA GLY A 139 -10.62 -14.49 0.84
C GLY A 139 -9.85 -14.35 2.14
N ARG A 140 -10.55 -14.56 3.25
CA ARG A 140 -10.04 -14.25 4.60
C ARG A 140 -8.84 -15.08 5.01
N HIS A 141 -8.72 -16.30 4.47
CA HIS A 141 -7.55 -17.17 4.67
C HIS A 141 -6.29 -16.68 3.94
N PHE A 142 -6.43 -15.72 3.03
CA PHE A 142 -5.36 -15.15 2.20
C PHE A 142 -5.22 -13.63 2.42
N PHE A 143 -5.90 -13.08 3.44
CA PHE A 143 -5.90 -11.65 3.73
C PHE A 143 -4.57 -11.21 4.35
N CYS A 144 -3.84 -10.28 3.74
CA CYS A 144 -2.50 -9.86 4.21
C CYS A 144 -2.42 -9.24 5.63
N GLN A 145 -3.54 -8.81 6.21
CA GLN A 145 -3.64 -8.19 7.55
C GLN A 145 -2.95 -6.81 7.72
N LEU A 146 -2.19 -6.29 6.74
CA LEU A 146 -1.38 -5.07 6.94
C LEU A 146 -2.18 -3.85 7.41
N VAL A 147 -3.47 -3.79 7.07
CA VAL A 147 -4.38 -2.73 7.49
C VAL A 147 -4.36 -2.46 9.00
N TYR A 148 -4.02 -3.43 9.85
CA TYR A 148 -3.98 -3.22 11.31
C TYR A 148 -2.88 -2.28 11.77
N LEU A 149 -1.87 -2.00 10.92
CA LEU A 149 -0.94 -0.91 11.16
C LEU A 149 -1.65 0.45 11.20
N HIS A 150 -2.69 0.65 10.37
CA HIS A 150 -3.53 1.85 10.39
C HIS A 150 -4.29 2.08 11.70
N PHE A 151 -4.38 1.06 12.54
CA PHE A 151 -5.12 1.10 13.80
C PHE A 151 -4.23 0.86 15.03
N GLY A 152 -2.90 0.90 14.88
CA GLY A 152 -1.96 0.66 15.98
C GLY A 152 -2.15 -0.74 16.60
N LYS A 153 -2.36 -1.76 15.75
CA LYS A 153 -2.55 -3.17 16.18
C LYS A 153 -1.64 -4.17 15.44
N PRO A 154 -0.32 -3.96 15.42
CA PRO A 154 0.63 -4.87 14.77
C PRO A 154 0.64 -6.28 15.38
N SER A 155 0.29 -6.47 16.66
CA SER A 155 0.19 -7.82 17.27
C SER A 155 -0.78 -8.74 16.54
N ILE A 156 -1.87 -8.20 15.97
CA ILE A 156 -2.85 -8.98 15.21
C ILE A 156 -2.20 -9.54 13.93
N ILE A 157 -1.36 -8.76 13.28
CA ILE A 157 -0.61 -9.17 12.09
C ILE A 157 0.34 -10.29 12.48
N ARG A 158 1.16 -10.10 13.52
CA ARG A 158 2.10 -11.11 14.00
C ARG A 158 1.45 -12.43 14.40
N ALA A 159 0.23 -12.37 14.96
CA ALA A 159 -0.51 -13.56 15.37
C ALA A 159 -1.11 -14.34 14.18
N ARG A 160 -1.56 -13.63 13.13
CA ARG A 160 -2.34 -14.24 12.04
C ARG A 160 -1.52 -14.53 10.77
N LEU A 161 -0.53 -13.69 10.48
CA LEU A 161 0.25 -13.77 9.25
C LEU A 161 0.93 -15.13 9.03
N PRO A 162 1.47 -15.84 10.05
CA PRO A 162 2.06 -17.16 9.84
C PRO A 162 1.09 -18.17 9.22
N LYS A 163 -0.18 -18.19 9.67
CA LYS A 163 -1.17 -19.10 9.10
C LYS A 163 -1.52 -18.74 7.65
N ILE A 164 -1.46 -17.46 7.31
CA ILE A 164 -1.77 -16.96 5.96
C ILE A 164 -0.63 -17.32 5.00
N ILE A 165 0.61 -17.19 5.45
CA ILE A 165 1.79 -17.68 4.74
C ILE A 165 1.69 -19.19 4.51
N GLU A 166 1.34 -19.96 5.55
CA GLU A 166 1.13 -21.41 5.44
C GLU A 166 0.05 -21.77 4.42
N ASN A 167 -1.10 -21.09 4.45
CA ASN A 167 -2.19 -21.34 3.49
C ASN A 167 -1.73 -21.10 2.05
N ILE A 168 -0.97 -20.03 1.78
CA ILE A 168 -0.41 -19.78 0.44
C ILE A 168 0.61 -20.88 0.08
N ALA A 169 1.55 -21.18 0.98
CA ALA A 169 2.61 -22.15 0.76
C ALA A 169 2.10 -23.57 0.50
N ASN A 170 0.99 -23.98 1.13
CA ASN A 170 0.37 -25.30 0.96
C ASN A 170 -0.12 -25.59 -0.47
N HIS A 171 -0.16 -24.59 -1.35
CA HIS A 171 -0.47 -24.78 -2.77
C HIS A 171 0.78 -25.09 -3.62
N GLY A 172 1.98 -24.96 -3.05
CA GLY A 172 3.25 -25.23 -3.75
C GLY A 172 3.68 -24.15 -4.75
N PHE A 173 3.11 -22.94 -4.67
CA PHE A 173 3.50 -21.81 -5.52
C PHE A 173 4.93 -21.35 -5.22
N LYS A 174 5.74 -21.15 -6.26
CA LYS A 174 7.06 -20.53 -6.24
C LYS A 174 6.96 -19.01 -6.27
N GLU A 175 6.09 -18.48 -7.11
CA GLU A 175 5.84 -17.05 -7.26
C GLU A 175 4.35 -16.73 -7.05
N VAL A 176 4.07 -15.67 -6.29
CA VAL A 176 2.70 -15.20 -6.06
C VAL A 176 2.61 -13.72 -6.38
N VAL A 177 1.76 -13.38 -7.35
CA VAL A 177 1.51 -12.00 -7.76
C VAL A 177 0.51 -11.38 -6.81
N PHE A 178 0.85 -10.23 -6.24
CA PHE A 178 -0.02 -9.51 -5.32
C PHE A 178 -0.65 -8.30 -6.01
N PHE A 179 -1.99 -8.30 -6.07
CA PHE A 179 -2.77 -7.33 -6.84
C PHE A 179 -2.68 -5.89 -6.32
N HIS A 180 -2.43 -5.68 -5.03
CA HIS A 180 -2.31 -4.34 -4.43
C HIS A 180 -1.15 -4.23 -3.44
N ASP A 181 -0.71 -2.99 -3.18
CA ASP A 181 0.53 -2.69 -2.45
C ASP A 181 0.61 -3.24 -1.03
N GLU A 182 -0.48 -3.19 -0.25
CA GLU A 182 -0.43 -3.70 1.13
C GLU A 182 -0.11 -5.19 1.17
N CYS A 183 -0.67 -5.97 0.23
CA CYS A 183 -0.33 -7.38 0.14
C CYS A 183 1.15 -7.57 -0.14
N TYR A 184 1.65 -6.97 -1.22
CA TYR A 184 3.05 -7.09 -1.59
C TYR A 184 3.98 -6.63 -0.46
N SER A 185 3.66 -5.49 0.17
CA SER A 185 4.44 -4.90 1.27
C SER A 185 4.39 -5.73 2.55
N THR A 186 3.33 -6.51 2.78
CA THR A 186 3.26 -7.46 3.90
C THR A 186 4.37 -8.49 3.81
N PHE A 187 4.54 -9.09 2.63
CA PHE A 187 5.45 -10.20 2.42
C PHE A 187 6.89 -9.76 2.09
N THR A 188 7.12 -8.47 1.82
CA THR A 188 8.45 -7.94 1.45
C THR A 188 9.02 -6.97 2.48
N SER A 189 8.23 -6.01 2.95
CA SER A 189 8.65 -4.99 3.93
C SER A 189 8.38 -5.44 5.36
N TYR A 190 7.10 -5.66 5.70
CA TYR A 190 6.71 -5.98 7.07
C TYR A 190 7.29 -7.32 7.54
N ALA A 191 7.17 -8.38 6.73
CA ALA A 191 7.73 -9.69 7.08
C ALA A 191 9.24 -9.61 7.34
N ASN A 192 9.99 -8.87 6.52
CA ASN A 192 11.43 -8.68 6.71
C ASN A 192 11.73 -7.95 8.03
N ALA A 193 11.04 -6.83 8.28
CA ALA A 193 11.20 -6.01 9.49
C ALA A 193 10.97 -6.80 10.79
N TYR A 194 10.10 -7.82 10.75
CA TYR A 194 9.80 -8.67 11.92
C TYR A 194 10.47 -10.06 11.86
N GLY A 195 11.32 -10.33 10.87
CA GLY A 195 11.98 -11.63 10.72
C GLY A 195 11.04 -12.81 10.43
N ILE A 196 9.90 -12.55 9.79
CA ILE A 196 8.92 -13.56 9.38
C ILE A 196 9.38 -14.16 8.05
N ASN A 197 9.54 -15.48 8.00
CA ASN A 197 9.94 -16.19 6.79
C ASN A 197 8.77 -16.29 5.80
N VAL A 198 9.03 -15.96 4.53
CA VAL A 198 8.08 -16.09 3.42
C VAL A 198 8.65 -17.12 2.42
N PRO A 199 8.08 -18.33 2.30
CA PRO A 199 8.65 -19.45 1.56
C PRO A 199 8.33 -19.43 0.05
N PHE A 200 7.81 -18.33 -0.47
CA PHE A 200 7.51 -18.10 -1.88
C PHE A 200 8.00 -16.70 -2.25
N LYS A 201 8.23 -16.43 -3.54
CA LYS A 201 8.64 -15.12 -4.04
C LYS A 201 7.40 -14.23 -4.26
N PRO A 202 7.28 -13.10 -3.54
CA PRO A 202 6.25 -12.11 -3.83
C PRO A 202 6.58 -11.37 -5.13
N VAL A 203 5.62 -11.27 -6.04
CA VAL A 203 5.71 -10.48 -7.27
C VAL A 203 4.70 -9.33 -7.20
N HIS A 204 5.11 -8.10 -7.49
CA HIS A 204 4.19 -6.97 -7.48
C HIS A 204 3.37 -6.93 -8.78
N LEU A 205 2.11 -6.48 -8.72
CA LEU A 205 1.25 -6.35 -9.92
C LEU A 205 1.93 -5.56 -11.06
N PHE A 206 2.66 -4.49 -10.77
CA PHE A 206 3.38 -3.74 -11.81
C PHE A 206 4.46 -4.57 -12.52
N GLU A 207 5.21 -5.38 -11.80
CA GLU A 207 6.22 -6.25 -12.41
C GLU A 207 5.54 -7.29 -13.32
N TYR A 208 4.46 -7.89 -12.84
CA TYR A 208 3.65 -8.82 -13.61
C TYR A 208 3.03 -8.17 -14.88
N LEU A 209 2.45 -6.97 -14.74
CA LEU A 209 1.85 -6.24 -15.87
C LEU A 209 2.91 -5.85 -16.90
N TYR A 210 4.05 -5.32 -16.46
CA TYR A 210 5.15 -4.97 -17.35
C TYR A 210 5.67 -6.20 -18.12
N GLY A 211 5.90 -7.31 -17.42
CA GLY A 211 6.34 -8.57 -18.03
C GLY A 211 5.36 -9.09 -19.09
N ASN A 212 4.06 -9.03 -18.83
CA ASN A 212 3.06 -9.47 -19.81
C ASN A 212 2.87 -8.47 -20.95
N LEU A 213 2.89 -7.16 -20.69
CA LEU A 213 2.87 -6.15 -21.76
C LEU A 213 4.05 -6.33 -22.73
N LYS A 214 5.25 -6.62 -22.22
CA LYS A 214 6.42 -6.89 -23.08
C LYS A 214 6.25 -8.12 -23.98
N LYS A 215 5.49 -9.14 -23.57
CA LYS A 215 5.17 -10.29 -24.43
C LYS A 215 4.23 -9.93 -25.57
N HIS A 216 3.38 -8.94 -25.35
CA HIS A 216 2.40 -8.44 -26.33
C HIS A 216 2.81 -7.09 -26.93
N GLU A 217 4.10 -6.75 -26.90
CA GLU A 217 4.59 -5.41 -27.27
C GLU A 217 4.21 -5.01 -28.70
N SER A 218 4.23 -5.96 -29.64
CA SER A 218 3.80 -5.72 -31.03
C SER A 218 2.31 -5.44 -31.20
N GLU A 219 1.51 -5.73 -30.18
CA GLU A 219 0.05 -5.54 -30.18
C GLU A 219 -0.36 -4.28 -29.42
N ILE A 220 0.60 -3.55 -28.83
CA ILE A 220 0.33 -2.35 -28.05
C ILE A 220 0.03 -1.17 -28.97
N GLU A 221 -1.15 -0.58 -28.78
CA GLU A 221 -1.51 0.72 -29.34
C GLU A 221 -1.22 1.82 -28.30
N PRO A 222 -0.35 2.81 -28.60
CA PRO A 222 -0.11 3.94 -27.71
C PRO A 222 -1.40 4.69 -27.37
N LEU A 223 -1.68 4.84 -26.08
CA LEU A 223 -2.91 5.48 -25.60
C LEU A 223 -2.92 6.99 -25.86
N ASN A 224 -1.74 7.64 -25.83
CA ASN A 224 -1.56 9.08 -25.99
C ASN A 224 -2.43 9.91 -25.03
N VAL A 225 -2.54 9.47 -23.77
CA VAL A 225 -3.34 10.15 -22.73
C VAL A 225 -2.45 10.66 -21.60
N LYS A 226 -2.92 11.73 -20.96
CA LYS A 226 -2.30 12.30 -19.76
C LYS A 226 -2.88 11.68 -18.50
N VAL A 227 -2.02 11.21 -17.60
CA VAL A 227 -2.44 10.55 -16.36
C VAL A 227 -1.82 11.19 -15.13
N ALA A 228 -2.63 11.32 -14.08
CA ALA A 228 -2.15 11.49 -12.73
C ALA A 228 -2.21 10.14 -12.00
N TYR A 229 -1.08 9.65 -11.53
CA TYR A 229 -1.05 8.44 -10.70
C TYR A 229 -1.41 8.79 -9.24
N GLN A 230 -2.47 8.17 -8.72
CA GLN A 230 -2.75 8.15 -7.29
C GLN A 230 -1.85 7.12 -6.61
N ARG A 231 -0.61 7.53 -6.30
CA ARG A 231 0.31 6.74 -5.48
C ARG A 231 -0.28 6.54 -4.09
N ASN A 232 -0.53 5.29 -3.72
CA ASN A 232 -1.16 4.98 -2.44
C ASN A 232 -0.13 4.97 -1.29
N CYS A 233 -0.62 5.06 -0.06
CA CYS A 233 0.23 5.11 1.13
C CYS A 233 1.12 3.86 1.26
N SER A 234 0.67 2.69 0.84
CA SER A 234 1.44 1.46 1.03
C SER A 234 2.59 1.31 0.02
N THR A 235 2.58 2.07 -1.08
CA THR A 235 3.75 2.19 -1.98
C THR A 235 4.98 2.73 -1.24
N ARG A 236 4.79 3.51 -0.16
CA ARG A 236 5.86 4.02 0.71
C ARG A 236 6.73 2.91 1.32
N LEU A 237 6.16 1.71 1.50
CA LEU A 237 6.86 0.55 2.05
C LEU A 237 7.70 -0.19 1.01
N THR A 238 7.45 0.06 -0.28
CA THR A 238 8.12 -0.62 -1.40
C THR A 238 8.42 0.34 -2.56
N PRO A 239 9.06 1.49 -2.31
CA PRO A 239 9.21 2.57 -3.30
C PRO A 239 10.04 2.17 -4.52
N TRP A 240 10.97 1.23 -4.36
CA TRP A 240 11.85 0.74 -5.43
C TRP A 240 11.10 0.13 -6.61
N LYS A 241 9.86 -0.36 -6.43
CA LYS A 241 9.06 -0.97 -7.50
C LYS A 241 8.47 0.05 -8.48
N GLU A 242 8.51 1.34 -8.15
CA GLU A 242 7.83 2.38 -8.93
C GLU A 242 8.41 2.51 -10.35
N HIS A 243 9.66 2.13 -10.57
CA HIS A 243 10.25 2.11 -11.91
C HIS A 243 9.49 1.21 -12.91
N TYR A 244 8.81 0.15 -12.44
CA TYR A 244 7.96 -0.67 -13.31
C TYR A 244 6.75 0.12 -13.82
N LEU A 245 6.20 1.02 -12.99
CA LEU A 245 5.08 1.86 -13.41
C LEU A 245 5.51 2.83 -14.51
N ASP A 246 6.69 3.43 -14.37
CA ASP A 246 7.23 4.33 -15.38
C ASP A 246 7.46 3.60 -16.72
N LYS A 247 8.04 2.39 -16.66
CA LYS A 247 8.20 1.52 -17.84
C LYS A 247 6.86 1.11 -18.47
N ILE A 248 5.84 0.85 -17.65
CA ILE A 248 4.48 0.55 -18.15
C ILE A 248 3.93 1.77 -18.90
N PHE A 249 4.01 2.96 -18.31
CA PHE A 249 3.51 4.18 -18.93
C PHE A 249 4.23 4.51 -20.23
N GLU A 250 5.55 4.38 -20.27
CA GLU A 250 6.34 4.50 -21.51
C GLU A 250 5.85 3.51 -22.57
N LEU A 251 5.73 2.23 -22.21
CA LEU A 251 5.37 1.16 -23.12
C LEU A 251 3.96 1.33 -23.72
N ILE A 252 2.99 1.82 -22.93
CA ILE A 252 1.60 2.01 -23.39
C ILE A 252 1.33 3.45 -23.90
N GLY A 253 2.36 4.27 -24.09
CA GLY A 253 2.23 5.63 -24.63
C GLY A 253 1.44 6.58 -23.74
N VAL A 254 1.70 6.57 -22.43
CA VAL A 254 1.04 7.39 -21.41
C VAL A 254 1.99 8.47 -20.88
N GLU A 255 1.50 9.70 -20.82
CA GLU A 255 2.21 10.82 -20.18
C GLU A 255 1.80 10.90 -18.69
N ARG A 256 2.72 10.56 -17.78
CA ARG A 256 2.54 10.85 -16.34
C ARG A 256 2.81 12.34 -16.11
N VAL A 257 1.75 13.10 -15.85
CA VAL A 257 1.86 14.56 -15.73
C VAL A 257 2.71 14.97 -14.53
N GLU A 258 3.50 16.04 -14.70
CA GLU A 258 4.19 16.67 -13.60
C GLU A 258 3.18 17.40 -12.69
N ARG A 259 3.18 17.09 -11.40
CA ARG A 259 2.25 17.66 -10.42
C ARG A 259 2.85 17.71 -9.03
N LYS A 260 2.29 18.52 -8.14
CA LYS A 260 2.85 18.76 -6.80
C LYS A 260 2.83 17.49 -5.94
N TYR A 261 1.75 16.73 -5.96
CA TYR A 261 1.52 15.61 -5.03
C TYR A 261 1.76 14.25 -5.67
N ASP A 262 2.93 14.07 -6.26
CA ASP A 262 3.35 12.81 -6.87
C ASP A 262 4.68 12.30 -6.26
N ARG A 263 5.10 11.09 -6.64
CA ARG A 263 6.37 10.48 -6.20
C ARG A 263 6.51 10.49 -4.67
N GLU A 264 7.65 10.93 -4.15
CA GLU A 264 7.90 11.07 -2.71
C GLU A 264 6.96 12.09 -2.02
N ASN A 265 6.28 12.98 -2.74
CA ASN A 265 5.35 13.96 -2.17
C ASN A 265 3.87 13.55 -2.28
N ALA A 266 3.58 12.30 -2.69
CA ALA A 266 2.22 11.80 -2.85
C ALA A 266 1.37 11.90 -1.57
N LEU A 267 0.11 12.32 -1.74
CA LEU A 267 -0.89 12.40 -0.68
C LEU A 267 -1.74 11.12 -0.59
N CYS A 268 -2.15 10.79 0.64
CA CYS A 268 -3.12 9.74 0.92
C CYS A 268 -4.44 9.98 0.16
N CYS A 269 -5.16 8.91 -0.21
CA CYS A 269 -6.49 9.02 -0.80
C CYS A 269 -7.56 9.53 0.19
N GLY A 270 -7.22 9.62 1.48
CA GLY A 270 -8.10 10.07 2.56
C GLY A 270 -8.93 8.97 3.24
N GLY A 271 -9.04 7.77 2.65
CA GLY A 271 -9.89 6.69 3.16
C GLY A 271 -9.61 6.32 4.62
N ILE A 272 -8.34 6.04 4.95
CA ILE A 272 -7.93 5.73 6.33
C ILE A 272 -8.08 6.96 7.24
N ILE A 273 -7.71 8.16 6.79
CA ILE A 273 -7.84 9.40 7.58
C ILE A 273 -9.28 9.62 8.03
N ARG A 274 -10.26 9.32 7.17
CA ARG A 274 -11.69 9.32 7.53
C ARG A 274 -12.00 8.30 8.63
N SER A 275 -11.42 7.09 8.57
CA SER A 275 -11.56 6.08 9.63
C SER A 275 -10.92 6.52 10.97
N LEU A 276 -9.91 7.40 10.94
CA LEU A 276 -9.34 8.04 12.13
C LEU A 276 -10.21 9.19 12.69
N GLN A 277 -11.37 9.49 12.06
CA GLN A 277 -12.25 10.62 12.39
C GLN A 277 -11.60 12.01 12.28
N ARG A 278 -10.48 12.13 11.56
CA ARG A 278 -9.82 13.41 11.26
C ARG A 278 -10.48 14.05 10.02
N TYR A 279 -11.74 14.46 10.14
CA TYR A 279 -12.58 14.87 9.00
C TYR A 279 -12.04 16.10 8.25
N ASP A 280 -11.52 17.10 8.95
CA ASP A 280 -10.95 18.30 8.32
C ASP A 280 -9.73 17.94 7.46
N LEU A 281 -8.84 17.11 8.01
CA LEU A 281 -7.68 16.59 7.29
C LEU A 281 -8.10 15.72 6.10
N PHE A 282 -9.12 14.87 6.27
CA PHE A 282 -9.68 14.05 5.19
C PHE A 282 -10.17 14.91 4.02
N VAL A 283 -10.95 15.96 4.30
CA VAL A 283 -11.48 16.87 3.28
C VAL A 283 -10.36 17.64 2.60
N ASP A 284 -9.43 18.20 3.38
CA ASP A 284 -8.28 18.94 2.87
C ASP A 284 -7.41 18.10 1.93
N VAL A 285 -6.98 16.92 2.38
CA VAL A 285 -6.09 16.03 1.61
C VAL A 285 -6.72 15.64 0.28
N GLN A 286 -8.01 15.26 0.28
CA GLN A 286 -8.70 14.92 -0.97
C GLN A 286 -8.84 16.11 -1.90
N LYS A 287 -9.17 17.30 -1.36
CA LYS A 287 -9.30 18.53 -2.15
C LYS A 287 -7.97 18.89 -2.81
N ARG A 288 -6.89 19.01 -2.04
CA ARG A 288 -5.55 19.38 -2.55
C ARG A 288 -5.06 18.42 -3.62
N ASN A 289 -5.31 17.12 -3.41
CA ASN A 289 -4.86 16.08 -4.33
C ASN A 289 -5.62 16.13 -5.66
N VAL A 290 -6.96 16.19 -5.63
CA VAL A 290 -7.75 16.24 -6.87
C VAL A 290 -7.57 17.56 -7.62
N GLU A 291 -7.49 18.70 -6.92
CA GLU A 291 -7.20 20.00 -7.55
C GLU A 291 -5.82 20.04 -8.21
N ASP A 292 -4.83 19.38 -7.63
CA ASP A 292 -3.50 19.22 -8.23
C ASP A 292 -3.56 18.39 -9.52
N MET A 293 -4.30 17.29 -9.54
CA MET A 293 -4.52 16.48 -10.75
C MET A 293 -5.19 17.28 -11.87
N VAL A 294 -6.21 18.09 -11.54
CA VAL A 294 -6.91 18.96 -12.50
C VAL A 294 -5.97 20.05 -13.04
N ARG A 295 -5.23 20.74 -12.16
CA ARG A 295 -4.27 21.78 -12.57
C ARG A 295 -3.17 21.26 -13.48
N ALA A 296 -2.74 20.01 -13.26
CA ALA A 296 -1.76 19.33 -14.10
C ALA A 296 -2.35 18.82 -15.44
N ASN A 297 -3.62 19.11 -15.73
CA ASN A 297 -4.31 18.73 -16.96
C ASN A 297 -4.29 17.20 -17.22
N ALA A 298 -4.43 16.39 -16.18
CA ALA A 298 -4.59 14.95 -16.31
C ALA A 298 -5.98 14.59 -16.83
N GLU A 299 -6.06 13.63 -17.74
CA GLU A 299 -7.33 13.08 -18.26
C GLU A 299 -7.80 11.90 -17.41
N TYR A 300 -6.86 11.07 -16.95
CA TYR A 300 -7.14 9.93 -16.09
C TYR A 300 -6.48 10.08 -14.72
N CYS A 301 -7.15 9.57 -13.69
CA CYS A 301 -6.54 9.28 -12.41
C CYS A 301 -6.31 7.77 -12.33
N VAL A 302 -5.04 7.35 -12.29
CA VAL A 302 -4.67 5.93 -12.30
C VAL A 302 -4.47 5.44 -10.87
N PHE A 303 -5.11 4.33 -10.55
CA PHE A 303 -5.05 3.68 -9.24
C PHE A 303 -4.44 2.29 -9.35
N ASN A 304 -3.77 1.84 -8.30
CA ASN A 304 -3.37 0.43 -8.16
C ASN A 304 -3.76 -0.17 -6.80
N CYS A 305 -4.51 0.60 -6.00
CA CYS A 305 -5.06 0.16 -4.72
C CYS A 305 -6.60 0.25 -4.79
N PRO A 306 -7.32 -0.89 -4.69
CA PRO A 306 -8.78 -0.91 -4.66
C PRO A 306 -9.40 0.02 -3.61
N ALA A 307 -8.83 0.08 -2.41
CA ALA A 307 -9.32 0.96 -1.35
C ALA A 307 -9.17 2.45 -1.72
N CYS A 308 -8.09 2.82 -2.41
CA CYS A 308 -7.90 4.19 -2.90
C CYS A 308 -8.91 4.53 -4.01
N TYR A 309 -9.16 3.58 -4.92
CA TYR A 309 -10.16 3.74 -5.96
C TYR A 309 -11.54 4.00 -5.33
N SER A 310 -12.00 3.12 -4.42
CA SER A 310 -13.28 3.27 -3.73
C SER A 310 -13.39 4.58 -2.92
N SER A 311 -12.27 5.10 -2.40
CA SER A 311 -12.27 6.31 -1.58
C SER A 311 -12.25 7.62 -2.38
N LEU A 312 -11.66 7.64 -3.58
CA LEU A 312 -11.33 8.89 -4.30
C LEU A 312 -11.95 8.96 -5.70
N ALA A 313 -12.28 7.84 -6.34
CA ALA A 313 -12.72 7.79 -7.73
C ALA A 313 -13.95 8.69 -8.01
N LYS A 314 -14.93 8.72 -7.11
CA LYS A 314 -16.12 9.59 -7.27
C LYS A 314 -15.74 11.07 -7.35
N LYS A 315 -14.85 11.55 -6.48
CA LYS A 315 -14.40 12.95 -6.46
C LYS A 315 -13.56 13.31 -7.68
N VAL A 316 -12.74 12.38 -8.15
CA VAL A 316 -12.01 12.49 -9.41
C VAL A 316 -12.99 12.66 -10.58
N GLN A 317 -14.02 11.81 -10.65
CA GLN A 317 -15.04 11.85 -11.69
C GLN A 317 -15.86 13.15 -11.66
N GLU A 318 -16.26 13.62 -10.48
CA GLU A 318 -16.96 14.91 -10.29
C GLU A 318 -16.13 16.12 -10.77
N LYS A 319 -14.81 15.98 -10.90
CA LYS A 319 -13.91 17.01 -11.44
C LYS A 319 -13.54 16.79 -12.91
N GLY A 320 -14.18 15.84 -13.59
CA GLY A 320 -14.02 15.61 -15.03
C GLY A 320 -12.89 14.66 -15.42
N LEU A 321 -12.18 14.06 -14.45
CA LEU A 321 -11.15 13.06 -14.72
C LEU A 321 -11.76 11.65 -14.76
N LYS A 322 -11.16 10.75 -15.53
CA LYS A 322 -11.58 9.34 -15.62
C LYS A 322 -10.80 8.49 -14.60
N PRO A 323 -11.41 8.02 -13.50
CA PRO A 323 -10.74 7.09 -12.59
C PRO A 323 -10.56 5.73 -13.27
N ILE A 324 -9.37 5.14 -13.18
CA ILE A 324 -9.08 3.83 -13.78
C ILE A 324 -8.07 3.05 -12.94
N MET A 325 -8.23 1.73 -12.86
CA MET A 325 -7.20 0.87 -12.28
C MET A 325 -6.09 0.60 -13.30
N ILE A 326 -4.83 0.52 -12.86
CA ILE A 326 -3.67 0.35 -13.74
C ILE A 326 -3.79 -0.85 -14.69
N HIS A 327 -4.32 -1.98 -14.23
CA HIS A 327 -4.50 -3.16 -15.06
C HIS A 327 -5.56 -2.95 -16.14
N GLU A 328 -6.60 -2.17 -15.87
CA GLU A 328 -7.58 -1.76 -16.88
C GLU A 328 -6.95 -0.82 -17.92
N LEU A 329 -6.13 0.14 -17.47
CA LEU A 329 -5.41 1.03 -18.38
C LEU A 329 -4.48 0.22 -19.30
N CYS A 330 -3.74 -0.75 -18.76
CA CYS A 330 -2.91 -1.65 -19.55
C CYS A 330 -3.74 -2.46 -20.55
N LYS A 331 -4.93 -2.93 -20.16
CA LYS A 331 -5.84 -3.63 -21.09
C LYS A 331 -6.32 -2.72 -22.21
N LEU A 332 -6.58 -1.44 -21.97
CA LEU A 332 -6.97 -0.50 -23.03
C LEU A 332 -5.93 -0.44 -24.16
N ALA A 333 -4.65 -0.52 -23.82
CA ALA A 333 -3.56 -0.49 -24.80
C ALA A 333 -3.46 -1.77 -25.64
N LEU A 334 -4.17 -2.84 -25.26
CA LEU A 334 -4.20 -4.13 -25.96
C LEU A 334 -5.56 -4.44 -26.60
N ARG A 335 -6.48 -3.46 -26.66
CA ARG A 335 -7.82 -3.63 -27.25
C ARG A 335 -7.80 -3.42 -28.77
N ARG A 336 -7.07 -4.30 -29.46
CA ARG A 336 -7.43 -4.83 -30.79
C ARG A 336 -7.04 -6.31 -30.89
#